data_AF-A0A9D7HB84-F1
#
_entry.id   AF-A0A9D7HB84-F1
#
_cell.length_a   1.000
_cell.length_b   1.000
_cell.length_c   1.000
_cell.angle_alpha   90.00
_cell.angle_beta   90.00
_cell.angle_gamma   90.00
#
_symmetry.space_group_name_H-M   'P 1'
#
loop_
_entity.id
_entity.type
_entity.pdbx_description
1 polymer ?
#
loop_
_entity_poly.entity_id
_entity_poly.type
_entity_poly.pdbx_seq_one_letter_code
_entity_poly.pdbx_strand_id
1 'polypeptide(L)'
;MRSTVKQCAIGLVALASILIGCTEPVADTATTSYTITGIHDTRTNADTLKWHEAEAFELVNFPIIEDNLKHDTLLVQVTFDLGDGTFVMVASHQEGSFEGLRLYRYRVDPQGAVNMLAVSAPAYDSWTLLPTFFRKAVDPSTLIVLANFGEKQSWGQKAMILDEQGFKDLRFLDVALPRVVQEVDSTYIKLVGAGPRARIIGTDQGLTFEFAGDSLFLFDDLRGHQDTIVAAKDVRYELAGGELRFVLNGKPIVVPQPS
;
A
#
# COMPACT_ATOMS: atom_id res chain seq x y z
N MET A 1 21.81 73.90 -36.76
CA MET A 1 22.50 72.58 -36.73
C MET A 1 21.42 71.53 -36.63
N ARG A 2 21.06 70.86 -37.74
CA ARG A 2 21.53 69.51 -38.13
C ARG A 2 21.49 68.51 -36.96
N SER A 3 20.90 67.32 -37.05
CA SER A 3 20.17 66.65 -38.12
C SER A 3 19.76 65.26 -37.59
N THR A 4 18.54 64.81 -37.94
CA THR A 4 18.19 63.46 -38.45
C THR A 4 18.61 62.19 -37.68
N VAL A 5 17.68 61.35 -37.16
CA VAL A 5 16.74 60.42 -37.88
C VAL A 5 17.43 59.05 -38.13
N LYS A 6 16.83 57.85 -37.97
CA LYS A 6 15.64 57.23 -38.59
C LYS A 6 15.39 55.86 -37.88
N GLN A 7 14.17 55.54 -37.39
CA GLN A 7 13.11 54.73 -38.05
C GLN A 7 13.41 53.21 -38.13
N CYS A 8 12.45 52.27 -38.12
CA CYS A 8 11.00 52.36 -38.29
C CYS A 8 10.29 51.11 -37.75
N ALA A 9 9.03 51.30 -37.37
CA ALA A 9 8.00 50.28 -37.16
C ALA A 9 7.26 49.95 -38.47
N ILE A 10 6.69 48.74 -38.57
CA ILE A 10 5.54 48.30 -39.40
C ILE A 10 4.98 47.06 -38.67
N GLY A 11 3.69 46.79 -38.41
CA GLY A 11 2.42 47.31 -38.91
C GLY A 11 1.59 46.18 -39.55
N LEU A 12 0.55 45.70 -38.82
CA LEU A 12 -0.70 45.04 -39.27
C LEU A 12 -0.67 43.79 -40.20
N VAL A 13 -1.56 42.81 -39.92
CA VAL A 13 -2.71 42.41 -40.78
C VAL A 13 -3.38 41.15 -40.17
N ALA A 14 -4.71 41.19 -40.05
CA ALA A 14 -5.60 40.07 -39.75
C ALA A 14 -6.10 39.42 -41.06
N LEU A 15 -6.35 38.11 -41.05
CA LEU A 15 -7.15 37.42 -42.07
C LEU A 15 -7.85 36.21 -41.47
N ALA A 16 -9.19 36.24 -41.54
CA ALA A 16 -10.08 35.10 -41.34
C ALA A 16 -10.45 34.50 -42.71
N SER A 17 -10.67 33.18 -42.77
CA SER A 17 -11.49 32.42 -43.74
C SER A 17 -11.25 30.91 -43.50
N ILE A 18 -12.11 29.91 -43.73
CA ILE A 18 -13.52 29.70 -44.12
C ILE A 18 -13.77 28.18 -43.88
N LEU A 19 -14.99 27.77 -43.50
CA LEU A 19 -15.48 26.38 -43.46
C LEU A 19 -15.53 25.71 -44.85
N ILE A 20 -15.34 24.39 -44.95
CA ILE A 20 -16.17 23.41 -45.70
C ILE A 20 -15.86 22.00 -45.16
N GLY A 21 -16.91 21.24 -44.83
CA GLY A 21 -16.82 19.87 -44.35
C GLY A 21 -16.82 18.80 -45.44
N CYS A 22 -16.44 17.59 -45.06
CA CYS A 22 -16.83 16.33 -45.69
C CYS A 22 -16.97 15.25 -44.58
N THR A 23 -17.97 14.40 -44.78
CA THR A 23 -18.61 13.43 -43.88
C THR A 23 -17.89 12.08 -43.73
N GLU A 24 -17.88 11.55 -42.49
CA GLU A 24 -17.99 10.14 -42.00
C GLU A 24 -17.03 9.01 -42.51
N PRO A 25 -16.78 7.90 -41.77
CA PRO A 25 -17.53 7.37 -40.62
C PRO A 25 -16.73 6.95 -39.35
N VAL A 26 -17.51 6.76 -38.28
CA VAL A 26 -17.37 5.86 -37.13
C VAL A 26 -16.15 4.92 -37.13
N ALA A 27 -15.30 5.05 -36.11
CA ALA A 27 -14.49 3.96 -35.59
C ALA A 27 -14.80 3.82 -34.10
N ASP A 28 -15.46 2.70 -33.80
CA ASP A 28 -15.75 2.15 -32.48
C ASP A 28 -14.57 2.37 -31.51
N THR A 29 -14.77 3.18 -30.48
CA THR A 29 -13.97 3.06 -29.27
C THR A 29 -14.37 1.73 -28.64
N ALA A 30 -13.54 0.71 -28.87
CA ALA A 30 -13.62 -0.54 -28.14
C ALA A 30 -13.39 -0.26 -26.65
N THR A 31 -14.47 0.08 -25.94
CA THR A 31 -14.54 0.02 -24.49
C THR A 31 -14.26 -1.44 -24.14
N THR A 32 -13.05 -1.71 -23.67
CA THR A 32 -12.71 -3.04 -23.17
C THR A 32 -13.38 -3.17 -21.82
N SER A 33 -14.61 -3.67 -21.82
CA SER A 33 -15.35 -3.97 -20.61
C SER A 33 -14.73 -5.20 -19.93
N TYR A 34 -13.91 -4.96 -18.91
CA TYR A 34 -13.39 -6.02 -18.06
C TYR A 34 -14.52 -6.57 -17.19
N THR A 35 -14.81 -7.85 -17.34
CA THR A 35 -15.79 -8.54 -16.48
C THR A 35 -15.08 -8.91 -15.18
N ILE A 36 -15.35 -8.17 -14.11
CA ILE A 36 -15.00 -8.59 -12.74
C ILE A 36 -15.82 -9.85 -12.45
N THR A 37 -15.22 -11.01 -12.65
CA THR A 37 -15.90 -12.28 -12.40
C THR A 37 -15.81 -12.56 -10.91
N GLY A 38 -16.90 -12.29 -10.18
CA GLY A 38 -17.16 -12.79 -8.83
C GLY A 38 -16.02 -12.63 -7.82
N ILE A 39 -15.86 -11.44 -7.26
CA ILE A 39 -15.10 -11.26 -6.01
C ILE A 39 -15.91 -11.95 -4.90
N HIS A 40 -15.47 -13.13 -4.49
CA HIS A 40 -15.97 -13.75 -3.27
C HIS A 40 -15.47 -12.92 -2.07
N ASP A 41 -16.39 -12.20 -1.42
CA ASP A 41 -16.21 -11.67 -0.08
C ASP A 41 -16.05 -12.86 0.88
N THR A 42 -14.80 -13.20 1.21
CA THR A 42 -14.46 -14.32 2.09
C THR A 42 -14.56 -13.90 3.55
N ARG A 43 -15.79 -13.67 4.01
CA ARG A 43 -16.07 -13.66 5.45
C ARG A 43 -15.81 -15.05 6.02
N THR A 44 -14.85 -15.07 6.95
CA THR A 44 -14.66 -16.05 8.01
C THR A 44 -14.66 -17.52 7.61
N ASN A 45 -13.46 -18.07 7.42
CA ASN A 45 -13.08 -19.31 8.07
C ASN A 45 -11.66 -19.17 8.66
N ALA A 46 -11.59 -19.32 9.98
CA ALA A 46 -10.35 -19.42 10.72
C ALA A 46 -9.82 -20.86 10.59
N ASP A 47 -9.52 -21.29 9.36
CA ASP A 47 -8.77 -22.51 9.17
C ASP A 47 -7.33 -22.25 9.65
N THR A 48 -6.92 -23.10 10.56
CA THR A 48 -5.73 -22.96 11.40
C THR A 48 -4.50 -23.23 10.54
N LEU A 49 -3.75 -22.16 10.22
CA LEU A 49 -2.37 -22.32 9.81
C LEU A 49 -1.62 -23.05 10.93
N LYS A 50 -1.18 -24.27 10.64
CA LYS A 50 -0.30 -25.05 11.51
C LYS A 50 1.14 -24.75 11.11
N TRP A 51 1.99 -24.36 12.05
CA TRP A 51 3.34 -23.89 11.80
C TRP A 51 4.36 -24.69 12.60
N HIS A 52 4.96 -25.69 11.98
CA HIS A 52 5.95 -26.53 12.64
C HIS A 52 7.21 -25.72 12.99
N GLU A 53 7.46 -25.54 14.29
CA GLU A 53 8.58 -24.81 14.90
C GLU A 53 8.58 -23.27 14.70
N ALA A 54 9.29 -22.58 15.61
CA ALA A 54 9.42 -21.12 15.58
C ALA A 54 10.32 -20.70 14.42
N GLU A 55 9.73 -20.19 13.35
CA GLU A 55 10.41 -19.79 12.13
C GLU A 55 10.29 -18.28 11.92
N ALA A 56 11.42 -17.62 11.67
CA ALA A 56 11.41 -16.21 11.32
C ALA A 56 11.00 -16.04 9.85
N PHE A 57 10.09 -15.09 9.59
CA PHE A 57 9.87 -14.64 8.23
C PHE A 57 10.98 -13.67 7.83
N GLU A 58 11.45 -13.82 6.60
CA GLU A 58 12.47 -12.97 6.00
C GLU A 58 11.83 -11.79 5.31
N LEU A 59 12.37 -10.59 5.53
CA LEU A 59 12.01 -9.40 4.77
C LEU A 59 12.39 -9.60 3.30
N VAL A 60 11.43 -9.35 2.40
CA VAL A 60 11.62 -9.48 0.95
C VAL A 60 11.47 -8.11 0.29
N ASN A 61 12.49 -7.74 -0.48
CA ASN A 61 12.42 -6.57 -1.35
C ASN A 61 12.10 -7.02 -2.76
N PHE A 62 10.82 -6.97 -3.11
CA PHE A 62 10.40 -7.25 -4.49
C PHE A 62 10.81 -6.09 -5.41
N PRO A 63 11.22 -6.38 -6.66
CA PRO A 63 11.46 -5.35 -7.66
C PRO A 63 10.23 -4.48 -7.86
N ILE A 64 10.41 -3.17 -7.81
CA ILE A 64 9.42 -2.22 -8.28
C ILE A 64 9.56 -2.12 -9.80
N ILE A 65 8.45 -2.32 -10.51
CA ILE A 65 8.44 -2.23 -11.97
C ILE A 65 7.65 -1.00 -12.41
N GLU A 66 8.10 -0.38 -13.51
CA GLU A 66 7.29 0.60 -14.21
C GLU A 66 6.17 -0.13 -14.92
N ASP A 67 5.00 -0.04 -14.34
CA ASP A 67 3.81 -0.67 -14.85
C ASP A 67 2.97 0.36 -15.62
N ASN A 68 2.92 0.19 -16.94
CA ASN A 68 2.12 1.02 -17.83
C ASN A 68 0.76 0.37 -18.13
N LEU A 69 0.29 -0.55 -17.29
CA LEU A 69 -1.06 -1.09 -17.40
C LEU A 69 -2.07 0.06 -17.45
N LYS A 70 -2.61 0.29 -18.65
CA LYS A 70 -3.76 1.17 -18.86
C LYS A 70 -4.97 0.47 -18.27
N HIS A 71 -5.24 0.76 -17.01
CA HIS A 71 -6.50 0.42 -16.39
C HIS A 71 -7.40 1.64 -16.45
N ASP A 72 -8.50 1.55 -17.19
CA ASP A 72 -9.40 2.69 -17.44
C ASP A 72 -10.07 3.25 -16.17
N THR A 73 -9.91 2.56 -15.04
CA THR A 73 -10.57 2.90 -13.78
C THR A 73 -9.66 2.91 -12.54
N LEU A 74 -8.35 2.63 -12.68
CA LEU A 74 -7.41 2.61 -11.55
C LEU A 74 -6.27 3.62 -11.71
N LEU A 75 -5.93 4.29 -10.62
CA LEU A 75 -4.75 5.14 -10.49
C LEU A 75 -3.68 4.35 -9.74
N VAL A 76 -2.74 3.79 -10.49
CA VAL A 76 -1.63 2.98 -9.97
C VAL A 76 -0.54 3.89 -9.39
N GLN A 77 -0.09 3.58 -8.18
CA GLN A 77 1.02 4.29 -7.52
C GLN A 77 2.34 3.56 -7.65
N VAL A 78 2.32 2.23 -7.45
CA VAL A 78 3.50 1.37 -7.49
C VAL A 78 3.08 -0.07 -7.76
N THR A 79 3.90 -0.80 -8.51
CA THR A 79 3.73 -2.24 -8.78
C THR A 79 4.99 -3.00 -8.36
N PHE A 80 4.79 -4.13 -7.68
CA PHE A 80 5.81 -5.06 -7.22
C PHE A 80 5.71 -6.38 -8.00
N ASP A 81 6.83 -6.85 -8.54
CA ASP A 81 6.95 -8.17 -9.16
C ASP A 81 7.23 -9.23 -8.08
N LEU A 82 6.32 -10.19 -7.91
CA LEU A 82 6.47 -11.25 -6.91
C LEU A 82 7.43 -12.38 -7.36
N GLY A 83 7.85 -12.39 -8.63
CA GLY A 83 8.79 -13.36 -9.19
C GLY A 83 8.18 -14.73 -9.54
N ASP A 84 6.88 -14.93 -9.29
CA ASP A 84 6.10 -16.13 -9.64
C ASP A 84 5.23 -15.93 -10.89
N GLY A 85 5.45 -14.83 -11.62
CA GLY A 85 4.60 -14.39 -12.74
C GLY A 85 3.33 -13.66 -12.29
N THR A 86 3.20 -13.36 -11.00
CA THR A 86 2.17 -12.47 -10.45
C THR A 86 2.76 -11.18 -9.91
N PHE A 87 1.90 -10.18 -9.82
CA PHE A 87 2.25 -8.81 -9.42
C PHE A 87 1.33 -8.34 -8.31
N VAL A 88 1.81 -7.45 -7.46
CA VAL A 88 1.00 -6.71 -6.51
C VAL A 88 1.12 -5.22 -6.82
N MET A 89 0.00 -4.56 -7.09
CA MET A 89 -0.04 -3.11 -7.26
C MET A 89 -0.78 -2.42 -6.12
N VAL A 90 -0.33 -1.22 -5.78
CA VAL A 90 -1.04 -0.26 -4.94
C VAL A 90 -1.79 0.68 -5.86
N ALA A 91 -3.11 0.71 -5.79
CA ALA A 91 -3.92 1.60 -6.62
C ALA A 91 -5.18 2.08 -5.89
N SER A 92 -5.74 3.19 -6.37
CA SER A 92 -7.10 3.64 -6.02
C SER A 92 -7.98 3.63 -7.26
N HIS A 93 -9.30 3.66 -7.09
CA HIS A 93 -10.19 3.93 -8.21
C HIS A 93 -10.06 5.38 -8.72
N GLN A 94 -10.26 5.57 -10.02
CA GLN A 94 -10.23 6.88 -10.68
C GLN A 94 -11.53 7.67 -10.42
N GLU A 95 -12.65 6.97 -10.35
CA GLU A 95 -13.92 7.57 -9.93
C GLU A 95 -13.95 7.70 -8.41
N GLY A 96 -14.11 8.94 -7.93
CA GLY A 96 -13.94 9.34 -6.54
C GLY A 96 -15.02 8.87 -5.56
N SER A 97 -15.75 7.79 -5.84
CA SER A 97 -16.38 7.07 -4.73
C SER A 97 -15.25 6.60 -3.85
N PHE A 98 -15.24 7.05 -2.60
CA PHE A 98 -14.14 7.06 -1.64
C PHE A 98 -13.67 5.66 -1.18
N GLU A 99 -13.54 4.72 -2.11
CA GLU A 99 -12.87 3.46 -1.88
C GLU A 99 -11.37 3.77 -1.96
N GLY A 100 -10.76 3.99 -0.79
CA GLY A 100 -9.35 4.35 -0.66
C GLY A 100 -8.37 3.32 -1.27
N LEU A 101 -7.08 3.52 -1.04
CA LEU A 101 -6.05 2.67 -1.64
C LEU A 101 -6.25 1.18 -1.31
N ARG A 102 -5.98 0.32 -2.29
CA ARG A 102 -6.05 -1.13 -2.15
C ARG A 102 -4.78 -1.77 -2.71
N LEU A 103 -4.50 -2.98 -2.22
CA LEU A 103 -3.57 -3.90 -2.87
C LEU A 103 -4.34 -4.78 -3.84
N TYR A 104 -3.81 -4.92 -5.05
CA TYR A 104 -4.38 -5.73 -6.10
C TYR A 104 -3.33 -6.75 -6.53
N ARG A 105 -3.64 -8.06 -6.40
CA ARG A 105 -2.81 -9.12 -6.96
C ARG A 105 -3.32 -9.47 -8.34
N TYR A 106 -2.46 -9.47 -9.34
CA TYR A 106 -2.85 -9.79 -10.71
C TYR A 106 -1.76 -10.58 -11.45
N ARG A 107 -2.11 -11.11 -12.62
CA ARG A 107 -1.16 -11.66 -13.59
C ARG A 107 -1.51 -11.20 -14.99
N VAL A 108 -0.54 -11.21 -15.89
CA VAL A 108 -0.75 -10.93 -17.32
C VAL A 108 -0.78 -12.27 -18.06
N ASP A 109 -1.79 -12.50 -18.90
CA ASP A 109 -1.84 -13.70 -19.73
C ASP A 109 -0.93 -13.58 -20.97
N PRO A 110 -0.72 -14.67 -21.74
CA PRO A 110 0.12 -14.62 -22.95
C PRO A 110 -0.37 -13.68 -24.04
N GLN A 111 -1.64 -13.25 -23.99
CA GLN A 111 -2.25 -12.31 -24.93
C GLN A 111 -2.10 -10.85 -24.45
N GLY A 112 -1.56 -10.63 -23.25
CA GLY A 112 -1.36 -9.32 -22.66
C GLY A 112 -2.53 -8.82 -21.81
N ALA A 113 -3.55 -9.64 -21.57
CA ALA A 113 -4.69 -9.23 -20.76
C ALA A 113 -4.40 -9.39 -19.25
N VAL A 114 -4.86 -8.42 -18.47
CA VAL A 114 -4.75 -8.43 -17.01
C VAL A 114 -5.82 -9.31 -16.41
N ASN A 115 -5.40 -10.29 -15.63
CA ASN A 115 -6.27 -11.14 -14.84
C ASN A 115 -6.11 -10.77 -13.37
N MET A 116 -7.15 -10.13 -12.81
CA MET A 116 -7.21 -9.82 -11.39
C MET A 116 -7.42 -11.09 -10.58
N LEU A 117 -6.50 -11.36 -9.63
CA LEU A 117 -6.50 -12.55 -8.80
C LEU A 117 -7.07 -12.30 -7.40
N ALA A 118 -6.71 -11.17 -6.78
CA ALA A 118 -7.21 -10.80 -5.46
C ALA A 118 -7.18 -9.28 -5.25
N VAL A 119 -8.02 -8.79 -4.33
CA VAL A 119 -8.09 -7.38 -3.93
C VAL A 119 -8.16 -7.32 -2.40
N SER A 120 -7.33 -6.50 -1.77
CA SER A 120 -7.40 -6.29 -0.33
C SER A 120 -8.64 -5.48 0.07
N ALA A 121 -9.00 -5.55 1.34
CA ALA A 121 -9.86 -4.53 1.93
C ALA A 121 -9.21 -3.14 1.75
N PRO A 122 -10.00 -2.08 1.53
CA PRO A 122 -9.48 -0.75 1.28
C PRO A 122 -8.82 -0.14 2.52
N ALA A 123 -7.85 0.74 2.26
CA ALA A 123 -7.28 1.65 3.23
C ALA A 123 -8.15 2.91 3.30
N TYR A 124 -9.29 2.81 3.98
CA TYR A 124 -10.19 3.94 4.20
C TYR A 124 -9.43 5.13 4.79
N ASP A 125 -9.73 6.33 4.29
CA ASP A 125 -9.11 7.60 4.71
C ASP A 125 -7.60 7.73 4.50
N SER A 126 -6.95 6.75 3.85
CA SER A 126 -5.51 6.76 3.64
C SER A 126 -5.12 7.19 2.23
N TRP A 127 -4.13 8.08 2.16
CA TRP A 127 -3.49 8.53 0.92
C TRP A 127 -2.17 7.81 0.63
N THR A 128 -1.72 6.95 1.55
CA THR A 128 -0.48 6.20 1.44
C THR A 128 -0.69 4.77 1.90
N LEU A 129 -0.42 3.83 1.00
CA LEU A 129 -0.41 2.40 1.30
C LEU A 129 0.93 1.84 0.80
N LEU A 130 1.90 1.68 1.71
CA LEU A 130 3.23 1.17 1.37
C LEU A 130 3.42 -0.23 1.98
N PRO A 131 3.31 -1.31 1.18
CA PRO A 131 3.48 -2.66 1.67
C PRO A 131 4.96 -2.99 1.94
N THR A 132 5.20 -3.66 3.06
CA THR A 132 6.45 -4.37 3.33
C THR A 132 6.15 -5.87 3.35
N PHE A 133 6.91 -6.65 2.59
CA PHE A 133 6.64 -8.08 2.38
C PHE A 133 7.60 -8.95 3.18
N PHE A 134 7.07 -10.04 3.73
CA PHE A 134 7.83 -11.04 4.46
C PHE A 134 7.44 -12.44 3.98
N ARG A 135 8.42 -13.32 3.76
CA ARG A 135 8.19 -14.70 3.32
C ARG A 135 8.83 -15.69 4.27
N LYS A 136 8.35 -16.93 4.28
CA LYS A 136 9.07 -18.05 4.89
C LYS A 136 10.07 -18.64 3.90
N ALA A 137 11.12 -19.26 4.43
CA ALA A 137 12.04 -20.03 3.60
C ALA A 137 11.39 -21.33 3.12
N VAL A 138 10.61 -21.98 3.98
CA VAL A 138 9.96 -23.28 3.68
C VAL A 138 8.70 -23.16 2.83
N ASP A 139 8.05 -21.99 2.88
CA ASP A 139 6.83 -21.69 2.13
C ASP A 139 6.91 -20.28 1.52
N PRO A 140 7.49 -20.16 0.32
CA PRO A 140 7.67 -18.87 -0.34
C PRO A 140 6.38 -18.32 -0.97
N SER A 141 5.31 -19.11 -1.11
CA SER A 141 4.05 -18.64 -1.73
C SER A 141 3.15 -17.89 -0.74
N THR A 142 3.32 -18.12 0.56
CA THR A 142 2.62 -17.36 1.61
C THR A 142 3.46 -16.16 2.07
N LEU A 143 2.89 -14.97 1.94
CA LEU A 143 3.51 -13.72 2.38
C LEU A 143 2.76 -13.12 3.57
N ILE A 144 3.50 -12.55 4.53
CA ILE A 144 2.96 -11.56 5.45
C ILE A 144 3.24 -10.19 4.88
N VAL A 145 2.20 -9.36 4.82
CA VAL A 145 2.28 -7.98 4.35
C VAL A 145 2.00 -7.04 5.51
N LEU A 146 2.95 -6.16 5.81
CA LEU A 146 2.72 -5.00 6.67
C LEU A 146 2.52 -3.78 5.77
N ALA A 147 1.25 -3.43 5.53
CA ALA A 147 0.91 -2.25 4.74
C ALA A 147 0.85 -1.02 5.64
N ASN A 148 1.80 -0.11 5.45
CA ASN A 148 1.82 1.16 6.14
C ASN A 148 0.70 2.06 5.62
N PHE A 149 -0.17 2.51 6.53
CA PHE A 149 -1.26 3.44 6.21
C PHE A 149 -0.89 4.84 6.68
N GLY A 150 -1.38 5.85 5.96
CA GLY A 150 -1.29 7.24 6.40
C GLY A 150 -1.57 8.28 5.32
N GLU A 151 -1.09 9.49 5.57
CA GLU A 151 -1.02 10.59 4.61
C GLU A 151 0.44 11.07 4.48
N LYS A 152 0.74 12.28 4.95
CA LYS A 152 2.12 12.77 5.09
C LYS A 152 2.89 12.01 6.17
N GLN A 153 2.18 11.45 7.15
CA GLN A 153 2.69 10.71 8.30
C GLN A 153 2.04 9.33 8.33
N SER A 154 2.77 8.32 8.80
CA SER A 154 2.22 6.99 9.12
C SER A 154 1.19 7.10 10.24
N TRP A 155 0.12 6.29 10.17
CA TRP A 155 -0.88 6.07 11.22
C TRP A 155 -0.85 4.64 11.78
N GLY A 156 0.01 3.76 11.25
CA GLY A 156 0.13 2.39 11.70
C GLY A 156 0.35 1.41 10.56
N GLN A 157 0.36 0.13 10.89
CA GLN A 157 0.58 -0.96 9.93
C GLN A 157 -0.63 -1.88 9.90
N LYS A 158 -1.23 -2.08 8.73
CA LYS A 158 -2.19 -3.17 8.54
C LYS A 158 -1.43 -4.46 8.23
N ALA A 159 -1.53 -5.44 9.11
CA ALA A 159 -1.00 -6.78 8.90
C ALA A 159 -2.00 -7.63 8.11
N MET A 160 -1.52 -8.27 7.04
CA MET A 160 -2.30 -9.14 6.16
C MET A 160 -1.50 -10.40 5.81
N ILE A 161 -2.21 -11.49 5.50
CA ILE A 161 -1.65 -12.61 4.76
C ILE A 161 -1.97 -12.40 3.29
N LEU A 162 -1.02 -12.73 2.41
CA LEU A 162 -1.23 -12.91 0.99
C LEU A 162 -0.82 -14.34 0.62
N ASP A 163 -1.79 -15.16 0.23
CA ASP A 163 -1.61 -16.55 -0.17
C ASP A 163 -2.32 -16.83 -1.51
N GLU A 164 -2.54 -18.10 -1.85
CA GLU A 164 -3.26 -18.53 -3.05
C GLU A 164 -4.73 -18.09 -3.04
N GLN A 165 -5.35 -17.97 -1.87
CA GLN A 165 -6.74 -17.54 -1.70
C GLN A 165 -6.88 -16.01 -1.77
N GLY A 166 -5.77 -15.27 -1.61
CA GLY A 166 -5.69 -13.83 -1.81
C GLY A 166 -5.28 -13.09 -0.54
N PHE A 167 -5.83 -11.90 -0.35
CA PHE A 167 -5.54 -11.08 0.82
C PHE A 167 -6.48 -11.44 1.97
N LYS A 168 -5.91 -11.70 3.14
CA LYS A 168 -6.65 -11.88 4.39
C LYS A 168 -6.15 -10.89 5.44
N ASP A 169 -7.05 -10.04 5.91
CA ASP A 169 -6.77 -9.13 7.00
C ASP A 169 -6.46 -9.92 8.27
N LEU A 170 -5.30 -9.64 8.86
CA LEU A 170 -4.98 -10.10 10.19
C LEU A 170 -5.49 -9.06 11.17
N ARG A 171 -4.74 -7.97 11.36
CA ARG A 171 -5.00 -6.95 12.38
C ARG A 171 -4.28 -5.65 12.05
N PHE A 172 -4.64 -4.59 12.75
CA PHE A 172 -3.92 -3.32 12.72
C PHE A 172 -2.91 -3.26 13.87
N LEU A 173 -1.72 -2.72 13.60
CA LEU A 173 -0.64 -2.51 14.56
C LEU A 173 -0.44 -1.00 14.72
N ASP A 174 -0.79 -0.46 15.88
CA ASP A 174 -0.78 0.97 16.22
C ASP A 174 0.62 1.53 16.49
N VAL A 175 1.56 1.29 15.57
CA VAL A 175 2.95 1.74 15.68
C VAL A 175 3.49 2.35 14.40
N ALA A 176 4.36 3.34 14.59
CA ALA A 176 5.17 3.95 13.54
C ALA A 176 6.63 4.12 14.01
N LEU A 177 7.54 4.31 13.06
CA LEU A 177 8.93 4.67 13.35
C LEU A 177 9.09 6.20 13.34
N PRO A 178 9.53 6.81 14.46
CA PRO A 178 9.90 8.21 14.45
C PRO A 178 11.24 8.39 13.74
N ARG A 179 11.25 9.13 12.64
CA ARG A 179 12.45 9.47 11.87
C ARG A 179 12.71 10.96 11.95
N VAL A 180 13.90 11.36 12.36
CA VAL A 180 14.34 12.75 12.28
C VAL A 180 14.57 13.08 10.80
N VAL A 181 13.90 14.12 10.32
CA VAL A 181 14.06 14.67 8.97
C VAL A 181 14.62 16.07 9.11
N GLN A 182 15.68 16.34 8.36
CA GLN A 182 16.28 17.66 8.25
C GLN A 182 16.00 18.21 6.86
N GLU A 183 15.27 19.31 6.81
CA GLU A 183 15.09 20.13 5.63
C GLU A 183 15.94 21.40 5.76
N VAL A 184 16.08 22.16 4.67
CA VAL A 184 17.02 23.30 4.54
C VAL A 184 16.99 24.23 5.77
N ASP A 185 15.80 24.51 6.31
CA ASP A 185 15.61 25.45 7.42
C ASP A 185 14.92 24.83 8.66
N SER A 186 14.71 23.51 8.70
CA SER A 186 13.99 22.89 9.82
C SER A 186 14.42 21.46 10.12
N THR A 187 14.30 21.07 11.38
CA THR A 187 14.44 19.67 11.82
C THR A 187 13.15 19.28 12.53
N TYR A 188 12.50 18.22 12.06
CA TYR A 188 11.26 17.72 12.65
C TYR A 188 11.24 16.19 12.65
N ILE A 189 10.33 15.61 13.44
CA ILE A 189 10.11 14.17 13.48
C ILE A 189 9.00 13.82 12.50
N LYS A 190 9.29 12.86 11.61
CA LYS A 190 8.35 12.26 10.69
C LYS A 190 8.08 10.81 11.12
N LEU A 191 6.83 10.46 11.33
CA LEU A 191 6.36 9.10 11.53
C LEU A 191 6.32 8.39 10.17
N VAL A 192 7.13 7.34 10.04
CA VAL A 192 7.20 6.50 8.84
C VAL A 192 6.80 5.07 9.17
N GLY A 193 6.53 4.27 8.14
CA GLY A 193 6.08 2.90 8.35
C GLY A 193 7.08 2.05 9.11
N ALA A 194 6.59 1.26 10.06
CA ALA A 194 7.39 0.39 10.91
C ALA A 194 7.79 -0.93 10.23
N GLY A 195 7.13 -1.28 9.13
CA GLY A 195 7.37 -2.51 8.36
C GLY A 195 8.85 -2.82 8.10
N PRO A 196 9.66 -1.90 7.55
CA PRO A 196 11.07 -2.20 7.24
C PRO A 196 11.97 -2.53 8.44
N ARG A 197 11.51 -2.28 9.67
CA ARG A 197 12.21 -2.67 10.91
C ARG A 197 11.50 -3.78 11.66
N ALA A 198 10.39 -4.31 11.13
CA ALA A 198 9.67 -5.39 11.76
C ALA A 198 10.44 -6.71 11.62
N ARG A 199 10.30 -7.55 12.62
CA ARG A 199 10.69 -8.96 12.64
C ARG A 199 9.45 -9.76 12.95
N ILE A 200 9.16 -10.75 12.12
CA ILE A 200 7.96 -11.58 12.26
C ILE A 200 8.39 -13.02 12.52
N ILE A 201 7.85 -13.62 13.56
CA ILE A 201 8.14 -15.01 13.94
C ILE A 201 6.82 -15.77 13.91
N GLY A 202 6.75 -16.83 13.10
CA GLY A 202 5.62 -17.76 13.08
C GLY A 202 5.90 -18.99 13.94
N THR A 203 4.90 -19.44 14.67
CA THR A 203 4.90 -20.67 15.48
C THR A 203 3.56 -21.35 15.34
N ASP A 204 3.41 -22.63 15.68
CA ASP A 204 2.12 -23.36 15.65
C ASP A 204 0.97 -22.61 16.36
N GLN A 205 1.32 -21.70 17.27
CA GLN A 205 0.39 -20.93 18.08
C GLN A 205 0.00 -19.59 17.45
N GLY A 206 0.70 -19.13 16.40
CA GLY A 206 0.41 -17.90 15.69
C GLY A 206 1.64 -17.08 15.29
N LEU A 207 1.45 -15.76 15.13
CA LEU A 207 2.47 -14.82 14.69
C LEU A 207 2.88 -13.87 15.81
N THR A 208 4.18 -13.56 15.87
CA THR A 208 4.74 -12.54 16.75
C THR A 208 5.39 -11.46 15.90
N PHE A 209 5.05 -10.19 16.15
CA PHE A 209 5.62 -9.02 15.50
C PHE A 209 6.44 -8.23 16.52
N GLU A 210 7.72 -8.06 16.22
CA GLU A 210 8.67 -7.24 16.99
C GLU A 210 9.26 -6.18 16.07
N PHE A 211 9.86 -5.13 16.63
CA PHE A 211 10.46 -4.06 15.83
C PHE A 211 11.88 -3.75 16.32
N ALA A 212 12.81 -3.66 15.37
CA ALA A 212 14.19 -3.28 15.62
C ALA A 212 14.34 -1.74 15.70
N GLY A 213 15.28 -1.29 16.53
CA GLY A 213 15.60 0.13 16.71
C GLY A 213 15.58 0.53 18.18
N ASP A 214 15.75 1.82 18.44
CA ASP A 214 15.78 2.35 19.81
C ASP A 214 14.36 2.64 20.33
N SER A 215 13.50 3.22 19.48
CA SER A 215 12.15 3.63 19.86
C SER A 215 11.11 3.45 18.76
N LEU A 216 9.86 3.35 19.20
CA LEU A 216 8.65 3.40 18.37
C LEU A 216 7.76 4.54 18.83
N PHE A 217 6.99 5.07 17.90
CA PHE A 217 5.83 5.89 18.22
C PHE A 217 4.61 4.97 18.32
N LEU A 218 3.93 4.99 19.45
CA LEU A 218 2.76 4.18 19.77
C LEU A 218 1.55 5.11 19.83
N PHE A 219 0.57 4.91 18.95
CA PHE A 219 -0.61 5.78 18.87
C PHE A 219 -1.55 5.59 20.07
N ASP A 220 -1.73 4.34 20.51
CA ASP A 220 -2.56 4.00 21.67
C ASP A 220 -1.90 2.85 22.46
N ASP A 221 -1.69 3.04 23.76
CA ASP A 221 -1.13 2.02 24.63
C ASP A 221 -2.17 1.09 25.26
N LEU A 222 -3.46 1.31 24.95
CA LEU A 222 -4.63 0.63 25.48
C LEU A 222 -4.75 0.68 27.01
N ARG A 223 -4.04 1.64 27.65
CA ARG A 223 -4.07 1.95 29.08
C ARG A 223 -4.42 3.42 29.34
N GLY A 224 -4.87 4.13 28.31
CA GLY A 224 -5.29 5.52 28.38
C GLY A 224 -4.21 6.54 28.04
N HIS A 225 -3.02 6.11 27.59
CA HIS A 225 -2.03 7.01 27.00
C HIS A 225 -2.06 6.91 25.49
N GLN A 226 -2.00 8.07 24.84
CA GLN A 226 -1.95 8.20 23.39
C GLN A 226 -0.67 8.91 22.97
N ASP A 227 -0.24 8.67 21.75
CA ASP A 227 0.87 9.39 21.11
C ASP A 227 2.18 9.38 21.92
N THR A 228 2.61 8.18 22.32
CA THR A 228 3.78 8.00 23.18
C THR A 228 4.99 7.45 22.43
N ILE A 229 6.18 7.91 22.80
CA ILE A 229 7.43 7.29 22.34
C ILE A 229 7.88 6.27 23.39
N VAL A 230 8.02 5.02 22.97
CA VAL A 230 8.41 3.90 23.82
C VAL A 230 9.63 3.20 23.25
N ALA A 231 10.40 2.48 24.07
CA ALA A 231 11.52 1.71 23.55
C ALA A 231 11.01 0.54 22.69
N ALA A 232 11.62 0.33 21.52
CA ALA A 232 11.11 -0.66 20.56
C ALA A 232 11.11 -2.08 21.13
N LYS A 233 12.13 -2.42 21.93
CA LYS A 233 12.27 -3.71 22.63
C LYS A 233 11.14 -4.01 23.62
N ASP A 234 10.42 -3.00 24.08
CA ASP A 234 9.35 -3.15 25.07
C ASP A 234 7.99 -3.37 24.42
N VAL A 235 7.92 -3.29 23.08
CA VAL A 235 6.71 -3.43 22.27
C VAL A 235 6.76 -4.73 21.47
N ARG A 236 5.70 -5.52 21.57
CA ARG A 236 5.48 -6.72 20.76
C ARG A 236 4.01 -6.93 20.51
N TYR A 237 3.65 -7.47 19.35
CA TYR A 237 2.30 -7.94 19.07
C TYR A 237 2.29 -9.44 18.88
N GLU A 238 1.31 -10.12 19.46
CA GLU A 238 1.12 -11.57 19.39
C GLU A 238 -0.27 -11.85 18.83
N LEU A 239 -0.34 -12.47 17.67
CA LEU A 239 -1.58 -12.90 17.04
C LEU A 239 -1.72 -14.41 17.21
N ALA A 240 -2.72 -14.85 17.96
CA ALA A 240 -2.99 -16.27 18.20
C ALA A 240 -4.51 -16.54 18.17
N GLY A 241 -4.95 -17.55 17.43
CA GLY A 241 -6.39 -17.89 17.34
C GLY A 241 -7.29 -16.74 16.86
N GLY A 242 -6.74 -15.81 16.05
CA GLY A 242 -7.42 -14.60 15.63
C GLY A 242 -7.46 -13.48 16.69
N GLU A 243 -7.00 -13.70 17.91
CA GLU A 243 -6.87 -12.64 18.92
C GLU A 243 -5.51 -11.94 18.79
N LEU A 244 -5.51 -10.61 18.77
CA LEU A 244 -4.27 -9.83 18.86
C LEU A 244 -4.04 -9.43 20.31
N ARG A 245 -2.84 -9.69 20.81
CA ARG A 245 -2.35 -9.18 22.09
C ARG A 245 -1.24 -8.19 21.82
N PHE A 246 -1.40 -6.99 22.35
CA PHE A 246 -0.36 -5.99 22.43
C PHE A 246 0.39 -6.16 23.76
N VAL A 247 1.70 -6.36 23.70
CA VAL A 247 2.57 -6.50 24.87
C VAL A 247 3.41 -5.23 24.99
N LEU A 248 3.22 -4.51 26.10
CA LEU A 248 4.00 -3.34 26.45
C LEU A 248 4.68 -3.54 27.81
N ASN A 249 6.01 -3.47 27.84
CA ASN A 249 6.83 -3.72 29.03
C ASN A 249 6.54 -5.10 29.64
N GLY A 250 6.43 -6.13 28.80
CA GLY A 250 6.14 -7.52 29.20
C GLY A 250 4.72 -7.77 29.72
N LYS A 251 3.82 -6.78 29.66
CA LYS A 251 2.43 -6.90 30.11
C LYS A 251 1.49 -6.97 28.91
N PRO A 252 0.83 -8.12 28.64
CA PRO A 252 -0.08 -8.28 27.52
C PRO A 252 -1.43 -7.59 27.77
N ILE A 253 -2.03 -7.09 26.69
CA ILE A 253 -3.36 -6.48 26.62
C ILE A 253 -4.02 -7.02 25.35
N VAL A 254 -5.26 -7.50 25.44
CA VAL A 254 -6.02 -7.90 24.26
C VAL A 254 -6.43 -6.64 23.50
N VAL A 255 -6.09 -6.56 22.21
CA VAL A 255 -6.52 -5.47 21.34
C VAL A 255 -7.99 -5.72 20.97
N PRO A 256 -8.91 -4.78 21.25
CA PRO A 256 -10.30 -4.92 20.86
C PRO A 256 -10.42 -5.11 19.35
N GLN A 257 -11.35 -5.96 18.90
CA GLN A 257 -11.69 -5.96 17.48
C GLN A 257 -12.43 -4.65 17.17
N PRO A 258 -12.12 -3.97 16.06
CA PRO A 258 -12.95 -2.88 15.58
C PRO A 258 -14.36 -3.41 15.34
N SER A 259 -15.35 -2.70 15.88
CA SER A 259 -16.79 -3.01 15.77
C SER A 259 -17.32 -2.84 14.35
#